data_AF-A0A8H6DYB6-F1
#
_entry.id   AF-A0A8H6DYB6-F1
#
_cell.length_a   1.000
_cell.length_b   1.000
_cell.length_c   1.000
_cell.angle_alpha   90.00
_cell.angle_beta   90.00
_cell.angle_gamma   90.00
#
_symmetry.space_group_name_H-M   'P 1'
#
loop_
_entity.id
_entity.type
_entity.pdbx_description
1 polymer ?
#
loop_
_entity_poly.entity_id
_entity_poly.type
_entity_poly.pdbx_seq_one_letter_code
_entity_poly.pdbx_strand_id
1 'polypeptide(L)'
;MAMSQAYLASRHEVTSPPSLTQQPLTPPSTDEKLFLIARRVFELCKRIRAGENTNQGLDVAFELNEPEYNYLEKKLKQEDGLWDYIQDKIRFYYHDSTHTIVIRMPLEIHERFIDKVEDGIRAEIKRIALGSRKLADFARKVNPSRSAEIGFEDSKSKYHPDASFRHDSIRYPGLVIEVAYSPKKTLLNKLADDYLVDSNCNIRVVICFKLPYPKTLCKATLSVWRPKIFETSNGSELKSVEEVKDQLLASSEKRFMVQ
;
A
#
# COMPACT_ATOMS: atom_id res chain seq x y z
N MET A 1 -52.54 5.09 -85.58
CA MET A 1 -52.52 4.91 -84.10
C MET A 1 -51.36 3.99 -83.74
N ALA A 2 -50.56 4.40 -82.75
CA ALA A 2 -49.50 3.69 -81.99
C ALA A 2 -48.29 3.11 -82.78
N MET A 3 -47.07 3.69 -82.72
CA MET A 3 -46.00 3.59 -81.67
C MET A 3 -45.54 2.13 -81.46
N SER A 4 -44.27 1.72 -81.59
CA SER A 4 -43.02 2.16 -80.93
C SER A 4 -41.84 1.33 -81.51
N GLN A 5 -40.69 1.86 -81.97
CA GLN A 5 -39.42 2.17 -81.23
C GLN A 5 -38.95 1.05 -80.26
N ALA A 6 -37.67 0.65 -80.09
CA ALA A 6 -36.35 1.15 -80.50
C ALA A 6 -35.30 -0.01 -80.37
N TYR A 7 -34.34 -0.14 -81.28
CA TYR A 7 -32.88 0.09 -81.13
C TYR A 7 -32.32 0.21 -79.69
N LEU A 8 -31.34 -0.65 -79.33
CA LEU A 8 -29.94 -0.27 -79.00
C LEU A 8 -29.09 -1.46 -78.54
N ALA A 9 -27.82 -1.44 -78.95
CA ALA A 9 -26.79 -2.44 -78.70
C ALA A 9 -25.76 -1.97 -77.65
N SER A 10 -25.03 -2.96 -77.12
CA SER A 10 -23.67 -2.90 -76.52
C SER A 10 -23.53 -2.39 -75.07
N ARG A 11 -22.91 -3.19 -74.20
CA ARG A 11 -21.47 -3.18 -73.89
C ARG A 11 -21.16 -4.16 -72.74
N HIS A 12 -20.05 -4.89 -72.90
CA HIS A 12 -19.49 -5.78 -71.88
C HIS A 12 -19.06 -5.00 -70.63
N GLU A 13 -19.40 -5.55 -69.47
CA GLU A 13 -19.10 -5.04 -68.13
C GLU A 13 -17.60 -5.11 -67.83
N VAL A 14 -17.06 -4.01 -67.31
CA VAL A 14 -15.71 -3.90 -66.75
C VAL A 14 -15.83 -4.01 -65.23
N THR A 15 -15.21 -5.03 -64.63
CA THR A 15 -15.24 -5.28 -63.19
C THR A 15 -14.22 -4.41 -62.45
N SER A 16 -14.69 -3.63 -61.47
CA SER A 16 -13.86 -2.79 -60.58
C SER A 16 -13.10 -3.63 -59.53
N PRO A 17 -11.91 -3.20 -59.06
CA PRO A 17 -11.16 -3.89 -58.00
C PRO A 17 -11.84 -3.73 -56.63
N PRO A 18 -11.64 -4.67 -55.69
CA PRO A 18 -12.28 -4.64 -54.38
C PRO A 18 -11.72 -3.51 -53.50
N SER A 19 -12.61 -2.63 -53.04
CA SER A 19 -12.33 -1.58 -52.07
C SER A 19 -11.92 -2.21 -50.72
N LEU A 20 -10.69 -1.96 -50.28
CA LEU A 20 -10.26 -2.16 -48.90
C LEU A 20 -11.04 -1.17 -48.02
N THR A 21 -12.11 -1.63 -47.38
CA THR A 21 -12.78 -0.94 -46.27
C THR A 21 -11.82 -0.88 -45.08
N GLN A 22 -10.97 0.15 -45.07
CA GLN A 22 -10.37 0.62 -43.83
C GLN A 22 -11.51 1.09 -42.93
N GLN A 23 -11.85 0.27 -41.95
CA GLN A 23 -12.65 0.66 -40.80
C GLN A 23 -12.06 1.95 -40.22
N PRO A 24 -12.86 2.99 -39.90
CA PRO A 24 -12.33 4.18 -39.28
C PRO A 24 -11.67 3.78 -37.96
N LEU A 25 -10.36 4.01 -37.85
CA LEU A 25 -9.66 3.99 -36.57
C LEU A 25 -10.41 4.97 -35.67
N THR A 26 -11.15 4.44 -34.69
CA THR A 26 -11.64 5.25 -33.59
C THR A 26 -10.44 5.99 -33.02
N PRO A 27 -10.45 7.33 -32.95
CA PRO A 27 -9.36 8.06 -32.30
C PRO A 27 -9.23 7.52 -30.86
N PRO A 28 -8.01 7.42 -30.32
CA PRO A 28 -7.84 7.05 -28.91
C PRO A 28 -8.71 7.98 -28.08
N SER A 29 -9.46 7.41 -27.12
CA SER A 29 -10.33 8.19 -26.23
C SER A 29 -9.55 9.38 -25.68
N THR A 30 -10.13 10.58 -25.75
CA THR A 30 -9.56 11.83 -25.24
C THR A 30 -9.12 11.72 -23.76
N ASP A 31 -9.67 10.75 -23.01
CA ASP A 31 -9.27 10.40 -21.65
C ASP A 31 -7.86 9.81 -21.55
N GLU A 32 -7.30 9.24 -22.62
CA GLU A 32 -5.99 8.60 -22.59
C GLU A 32 -4.83 9.57 -22.33
N LYS A 33 -5.01 10.86 -22.62
CA LYS A 33 -4.03 11.90 -22.29
C LYS A 33 -4.18 12.46 -20.88
N LEU A 34 -5.33 12.30 -20.23
CA LEU A 34 -5.68 13.05 -19.01
C LEU A 34 -5.13 12.44 -17.71
N PHE A 35 -4.69 11.17 -17.69
CA PHE A 35 -4.25 10.49 -16.47
C PHE A 35 -2.87 9.82 -16.60
N LEU A 36 -1.87 10.61 -17.01
CA LEU A 36 -0.52 10.11 -17.29
C LEU A 36 0.12 9.44 -16.07
N ILE A 37 -0.06 9.99 -14.86
CA ILE A 37 0.53 9.39 -13.66
C ILE A 37 -0.18 8.09 -13.31
N ALA A 38 -1.51 8.06 -13.33
CA ALA A 38 -2.29 6.84 -13.13
C ALA A 38 -1.85 5.71 -14.09
N ARG A 39 -1.62 6.03 -15.38
CA ARG A 39 -1.12 5.06 -16.36
C ARG A 39 0.28 4.55 -16.02
N ARG A 40 1.19 5.42 -15.56
CA ARG A 40 2.53 5.01 -15.12
C ARG A 40 2.47 4.06 -13.93
N VAL A 41 1.58 4.34 -12.98
CA VAL A 41 1.35 3.49 -11.81
C VAL A 41 0.77 2.14 -12.25
N PHE A 42 -0.23 2.14 -13.12
CA PHE A 42 -0.82 0.92 -13.69
C PHE A 42 0.22 0.03 -14.39
N GLU A 43 1.07 0.61 -15.25
CA GLU A 43 2.13 -0.16 -15.92
C GLU A 43 3.25 -0.60 -14.96
N LEU A 44 3.52 0.15 -13.89
CA LEU A 44 4.41 -0.32 -12.83
C LEU A 44 3.84 -1.58 -12.16
N CYS A 45 2.56 -1.59 -11.79
CA CYS A 45 1.92 -2.76 -11.19
C CYS A 45 1.97 -4.00 -12.10
N LYS A 46 1.76 -3.82 -13.41
CA LYS A 46 1.87 -4.92 -14.39
C LYS A 46 3.28 -5.49 -14.48
N ARG A 47 4.30 -4.63 -14.55
CA ARG A 47 5.70 -5.06 -14.57
C ARG A 47 6.09 -5.83 -13.31
N ILE A 48 5.62 -5.37 -12.16
CA ILE A 48 5.82 -6.08 -10.88
C ILE A 48 5.16 -7.46 -10.93
N ARG A 49 3.92 -7.58 -11.42
CA ARG A 49 3.24 -8.89 -11.58
C ARG A 49 3.99 -9.82 -12.54
N ALA A 50 4.59 -9.27 -13.59
CA ALA A 50 5.39 -10.02 -14.55
C ALA A 50 6.77 -10.47 -14.00
N GLY A 51 7.12 -10.08 -12.76
CA GLY A 51 8.42 -10.37 -12.18
C GLY A 51 9.56 -9.58 -12.81
N GLU A 52 9.26 -8.51 -13.56
CA GLU A 52 10.29 -7.64 -14.11
C GLU A 52 11.00 -6.94 -12.96
N ASN A 53 12.33 -7.04 -12.96
CA ASN A 53 13.16 -6.53 -11.88
C ASN A 53 13.11 -4.99 -11.85
N THR A 54 12.17 -4.45 -11.07
CA THR A 54 12.09 -3.02 -10.81
C THR A 54 13.21 -2.69 -9.83
N ASN A 55 14.40 -2.39 -10.35
CA ASN A 55 15.53 -1.83 -9.58
C ASN A 55 15.21 -0.47 -8.89
N GLN A 56 13.94 -0.08 -8.83
CA GLN A 56 13.44 1.08 -8.12
C GLN A 56 13.23 0.69 -6.67
N GLY A 57 13.85 1.47 -5.78
CA GLY A 57 13.86 1.25 -4.34
C GLY A 57 12.48 0.96 -3.75
N LEU A 58 12.54 0.26 -2.62
CA LEU A 58 11.51 -0.58 -2.02
C LEU A 58 10.17 0.09 -1.68
N ASP A 59 10.09 1.42 -1.80
CA ASP A 59 8.88 2.22 -1.61
C ASP A 59 8.87 3.38 -2.63
N VAL A 60 7.93 3.35 -3.59
CA VAL A 60 7.73 4.39 -4.61
C VAL A 60 6.45 5.16 -4.33
N ALA A 61 6.52 6.49 -4.32
CA ALA A 61 5.38 7.36 -4.12
C ALA A 61 5.09 8.17 -5.39
N PHE A 62 3.82 8.36 -5.71
CA PHE A 62 3.36 9.18 -6.83
C PHE A 62 2.30 10.17 -6.34
N GLU A 63 2.42 11.42 -6.75
CA GLU A 63 1.33 12.40 -6.61
C GLU A 63 0.23 12.03 -7.60
N LEU A 64 -0.96 11.77 -7.09
CA LEU A 64 -2.11 11.28 -7.82
C LEU A 64 -3.35 11.94 -7.22
N ASN A 65 -4.05 12.79 -7.98
CA ASN A 65 -5.27 13.40 -7.48
C ASN A 65 -6.43 12.39 -7.43
N GLU A 66 -7.54 12.75 -6.78
CA GLU A 66 -8.70 11.86 -6.61
C GLU A 66 -9.27 11.34 -7.97
N PRO A 67 -9.47 12.17 -9.02
CA PRO A 67 -9.86 11.67 -10.33
C PRO A 67 -8.89 10.64 -10.93
N GLU A 68 -7.58 10.88 -10.84
CA GLU A 68 -6.55 9.95 -11.31
C GLU A 68 -6.53 8.65 -10.50
N TYR A 69 -6.72 8.73 -9.18
CA TYR A 69 -6.81 7.57 -8.31
C TYR A 69 -8.05 6.72 -8.63
N ASN A 70 -9.21 7.35 -8.80
CA ASN A 70 -10.44 6.65 -9.19
C ASN A 70 -10.29 5.97 -10.56
N TYR A 71 -9.62 6.63 -11.51
CA TYR A 71 -9.29 6.03 -12.79
C TYR A 71 -8.35 4.82 -12.65
N LEU A 72 -7.27 4.96 -11.87
CA LEU A 72 -6.32 3.88 -11.59
C LEU A 72 -7.02 2.68 -10.96
N GLU A 73 -7.79 2.91 -9.90
CA GLU A 73 -8.49 1.85 -9.16
C GLU A 73 -9.46 1.08 -10.09
N LYS A 74 -10.23 1.81 -10.90
CA LYS A 74 -11.11 1.21 -11.91
C LYS A 74 -10.33 0.38 -12.92
N LYS A 75 -9.18 0.86 -13.40
CA LYS A 75 -8.33 0.12 -14.35
C LYS A 75 -7.72 -1.13 -13.75
N LEU A 76 -7.25 -1.07 -12.51
CA LEU A 76 -6.70 -2.23 -11.82
C LEU A 76 -7.75 -3.34 -11.61
N LYS A 77 -8.99 -2.96 -11.27
CA LYS A 77 -10.12 -3.90 -11.09
C LYS A 77 -10.63 -4.51 -12.41
N GLN A 78 -10.40 -3.84 -13.55
CA GLN A 78 -10.77 -4.34 -14.87
C GLN A 78 -9.78 -5.37 -15.44
N GLU A 79 -8.52 -5.33 -15.00
CA GLU A 79 -7.48 -6.25 -15.45
C GLU A 79 -7.55 -7.55 -14.65
N ASP A 80 -7.64 -8.67 -15.38
CA ASP A 80 -7.88 -9.99 -14.79
C ASP A 80 -6.81 -10.35 -13.75
N GLY A 81 -7.26 -10.57 -12.51
CA GLY A 81 -6.44 -10.93 -11.35
C GLY A 81 -5.38 -9.90 -10.93
N LEU A 82 -5.27 -8.73 -11.56
CA LEU A 82 -4.23 -7.74 -11.20
C LEU A 82 -4.55 -7.06 -9.87
N TRP A 83 -5.80 -6.67 -9.65
CA TRP A 83 -6.22 -6.07 -8.39
C TRP A 83 -5.95 -6.99 -7.20
N ASP A 84 -6.36 -8.25 -7.29
CA ASP A 84 -6.15 -9.25 -6.24
C ASP A 84 -4.65 -9.50 -5.99
N TYR A 85 -3.85 -9.60 -7.07
CA TYR A 85 -2.40 -9.71 -6.96
C TYR A 85 -1.78 -8.51 -6.25
N ILE A 86 -2.21 -7.29 -6.57
CA ILE A 86 -1.72 -6.08 -5.92
C ILE A 86 -2.08 -6.12 -4.44
N GLN A 87 -3.34 -6.39 -4.08
CA GLN A 87 -3.76 -6.42 -2.68
C GLN A 87 -3.01 -7.48 -1.85
N ASP A 88 -2.62 -8.60 -2.46
CA ASP A 88 -1.89 -9.68 -1.79
C ASP A 88 -0.37 -9.45 -1.74
N LYS A 89 0.24 -9.09 -2.88
CA LYS A 89 1.71 -9.07 -3.06
C LYS A 89 2.34 -7.70 -2.93
N ILE A 90 1.55 -6.64 -3.00
CA ILE A 90 2.03 -5.25 -3.00
C ILE A 90 1.33 -4.51 -1.86
N ARG A 91 2.05 -3.73 -1.06
CA ARG A 91 1.37 -2.79 -0.15
C ARG A 91 1.03 -1.55 -0.96
N PHE A 92 -0.27 -1.28 -1.10
CA PHE A 92 -0.81 -0.24 -1.97
C PHE A 92 -1.76 0.62 -1.16
N TYR A 93 -1.42 1.89 -0.95
CA TYR A 93 -2.27 2.80 -0.18
C TYR A 93 -2.22 4.23 -0.71
N TYR A 94 -3.36 4.90 -0.63
CA TYR A 94 -3.58 6.26 -1.09
C TYR A 94 -3.90 7.15 0.10
N HIS A 95 -3.18 8.27 0.22
CA HIS A 95 -3.43 9.29 1.22
C HIS A 95 -4.22 10.42 0.56
N ASP A 96 -5.47 10.58 0.97
CA ASP A 96 -6.35 11.58 0.38
C ASP A 96 -5.86 13.01 0.66
N SER A 97 -5.42 13.27 1.90
CA SER A 97 -4.93 14.58 2.36
C SER A 97 -3.71 15.10 1.60
N THR A 98 -2.90 14.21 1.04
CA THR A 98 -1.69 14.57 0.29
C THR A 98 -1.74 14.18 -1.17
N HIS A 99 -2.89 13.69 -1.66
CA HIS A 99 -3.05 13.20 -3.03
C HIS A 99 -1.87 12.35 -3.46
N THR A 100 -1.48 11.39 -2.63
CA THR A 100 -0.26 10.60 -2.84
C THR A 100 -0.55 9.13 -2.69
N ILE A 101 -0.21 8.36 -3.71
CA ILE A 101 -0.23 6.90 -3.67
C ILE A 101 1.17 6.35 -3.39
N VAL A 102 1.26 5.36 -2.50
CA VAL A 102 2.50 4.68 -2.16
C VAL A 102 2.39 3.21 -2.53
N ILE A 103 3.39 2.73 -3.27
CA ILE A 103 3.58 1.33 -3.66
C ILE A 103 4.82 0.83 -2.94
N ARG A 104 4.64 -0.16 -2.07
CA ARG A 104 5.74 -0.82 -1.35
C ARG A 104 5.81 -2.28 -1.75
N MET A 105 7.04 -2.75 -1.98
CA MET A 105 7.33 -4.14 -2.32
C MET A 105 8.12 -4.79 -1.18
N PRO A 106 7.48 -5.63 -0.35
CA PRO A 106 8.19 -6.42 0.64
C PRO A 106 9.22 -7.34 -0.02
N LEU A 107 10.46 -7.32 0.48
CA LEU A 107 11.46 -8.35 0.15
C LEU A 107 11.36 -9.52 1.11
N GLU A 108 11.95 -10.67 0.75
CA GLU A 108 12.03 -11.83 1.64
C GLU A 108 12.60 -11.46 3.03
N ILE A 109 13.64 -10.62 3.07
CA ILE A 109 14.24 -10.17 4.34
C ILE A 109 13.30 -9.28 5.17
N HIS A 110 12.39 -8.54 4.52
CA HIS A 110 11.34 -7.75 5.18
C HIS A 110 10.33 -8.66 5.86
N GLU A 111 9.79 -9.62 5.11
CA GLU A 111 8.81 -10.59 5.58
C GLU A 111 9.40 -11.46 6.70
N ARG A 112 10.65 -11.92 6.56
CA ARG A 112 11.35 -12.68 7.62
C ARG A 112 11.60 -11.86 8.87
N PHE A 113 11.87 -10.56 8.74
CA PHE A 113 12.03 -9.69 9.89
C PHE A 113 10.70 -9.50 10.63
N ILE A 114 9.62 -9.23 9.88
CA ILE A 114 8.26 -9.09 10.44
C ILE A 114 7.84 -10.36 11.17
N ASP A 115 8.03 -11.53 10.54
CA ASP A 115 7.74 -12.84 11.14
C ASP A 115 8.39 -12.99 12.52
N LYS A 116 9.68 -12.66 12.64
CA LYS A 116 10.42 -12.77 13.91
C LYS A 116 9.96 -11.76 14.95
N VAL A 117 9.63 -10.54 14.55
CA VAL A 117 9.05 -9.53 15.46
C VAL A 117 7.67 -9.96 15.95
N GLU A 118 6.81 -10.42 15.03
CA GLU A 118 5.47 -10.90 15.35
C GLU A 118 5.52 -12.10 16.30
N ASP A 119 6.39 -13.07 16.04
CA ASP A 119 6.62 -14.23 16.90
C ASP A 119 7.05 -13.82 18.31
N GLY A 120 8.00 -12.89 18.43
CA GLY A 120 8.47 -12.38 19.72
C GLY A 120 7.38 -11.70 20.52
N ILE A 121 6.61 -10.80 19.89
CA ILE A 121 5.49 -10.10 20.54
C ILE A 121 4.39 -11.09 20.93
N ARG A 122 4.06 -12.03 20.05
CA ARG A 122 3.07 -13.08 20.32
C ARG A 122 3.49 -13.98 21.48
N ALA A 123 4.77 -14.35 21.55
CA ALA A 123 5.30 -15.13 22.66
C ALA A 123 5.14 -14.39 23.98
N GLU A 124 5.42 -13.09 24.00
CA GLU A 124 5.25 -12.25 25.20
C GLU A 124 3.78 -12.08 25.60
N ILE A 125 2.87 -11.86 24.64
CA ILE A 125 1.42 -11.84 24.89
C ILE A 125 0.96 -13.16 25.49
N LYS A 126 1.39 -14.30 24.93
CA LYS A 126 1.08 -15.64 25.46
C LYS A 126 1.61 -15.81 26.88
N ARG A 127 2.84 -15.36 27.15
CA ARG A 127 3.44 -15.41 28.50
C ARG A 127 2.61 -14.63 29.51
N ILE A 128 2.15 -13.43 29.15
CA ILE A 128 1.27 -12.60 29.99
C ILE A 128 -0.09 -13.27 30.19
N ALA A 129 -0.65 -13.88 29.14
CA ALA A 129 -1.94 -14.58 29.15
C ALA A 129 -2.00 -15.80 30.09
N LEU A 130 -0.85 -16.39 30.44
CA LEU A 130 -0.73 -17.49 31.42
C LEU A 130 -0.88 -17.03 32.88
N GLY A 131 -0.87 -15.72 33.15
CA GLY A 131 -1.10 -15.19 34.49
C GLY A 131 -2.56 -15.35 34.97
N SER A 132 -2.82 -14.98 36.22
CA SER A 132 -4.13 -15.11 36.88
C SER A 132 -4.86 -13.79 37.14
N ARG A 133 -4.39 -12.68 36.55
CA ARG A 133 -4.89 -11.32 36.82
C ARG A 133 -5.61 -10.74 35.60
N LYS A 134 -6.30 -9.60 35.79
CA LYS A 134 -6.97 -8.82 34.72
C LYS A 134 -6.10 -8.61 33.48
N LEU A 135 -4.79 -8.43 33.65
CA LEU A 135 -3.85 -8.29 32.54
C LEU A 135 -3.76 -9.57 31.67
N ALA A 136 -3.86 -10.75 32.28
CA ALA A 136 -3.91 -12.01 31.56
C ALA A 136 -5.23 -12.18 30.82
N ASP A 137 -6.36 -11.76 31.42
CA ASP A 137 -7.67 -11.75 30.76
C ASP A 137 -7.67 -10.85 29.52
N PHE A 138 -7.04 -9.69 29.61
CA PHE A 138 -6.83 -8.78 28.49
C PHE A 138 -5.95 -9.42 27.42
N ALA A 139 -4.78 -9.96 27.80
CA ALA A 139 -3.82 -10.56 26.87
C ALA A 139 -4.40 -11.76 26.08
N ARG A 140 -5.27 -12.56 26.71
CA ARG A 140 -5.96 -13.69 26.03
C ARG A 140 -6.88 -13.25 24.89
N LYS A 141 -7.28 -11.98 24.86
CA LYS A 141 -8.15 -11.40 23.83
C LYS A 141 -7.39 -10.57 22.82
N VAL A 142 -6.05 -10.50 22.92
CA VAL A 142 -5.20 -9.80 21.94
C VAL A 142 -4.73 -10.81 20.90
N ASN A 143 -5.17 -10.61 19.68
CA ASN A 143 -4.89 -11.48 18.54
C ASN A 143 -4.10 -10.74 17.46
N PRO A 144 -3.22 -11.44 16.72
CA PRO A 144 -2.56 -10.86 15.56
C PRO A 144 -3.58 -10.60 14.45
N SER A 145 -3.66 -9.35 13.99
CA SER A 145 -4.40 -8.93 12.80
C SER A 145 -3.49 -8.81 11.58
N ARG A 146 -2.16 -8.90 11.77
CA ARG A 146 -1.13 -8.87 10.72
C ARG A 146 -1.31 -7.66 9.79
N SER A 147 -1.23 -7.88 8.48
CA SER A 147 -1.33 -6.86 7.43
C SER A 147 -2.77 -6.57 6.97
N ALA A 148 -3.77 -6.88 7.80
CA ALA A 148 -5.16 -6.58 7.48
C ALA A 148 -5.36 -5.07 7.27
N GLU A 149 -6.12 -4.71 6.22
CA GLU A 149 -6.45 -3.33 5.88
C GLU A 149 -7.14 -2.63 7.06
N ILE A 150 -6.72 -1.39 7.33
CA ILE A 150 -7.32 -0.49 8.31
C ILE A 150 -7.90 0.70 7.55
N GLY A 151 -9.23 0.83 7.56
CA GLY A 151 -9.95 2.02 7.11
C GLY A 151 -10.53 2.78 8.30
N PHE A 152 -10.44 4.11 8.27
CA PHE A 152 -10.98 5.00 9.31
C PHE A 152 -12.29 5.62 8.84
N GLU A 153 -13.24 5.87 9.74
CA GLU A 153 -14.58 6.35 9.36
C GLU A 153 -14.55 7.74 8.73
N ASP A 154 -13.69 8.61 9.25
CA ASP A 154 -13.59 10.01 8.83
C ASP A 154 -12.55 10.23 7.72
N SER A 155 -11.96 9.15 7.19
CA SER A 155 -10.89 9.22 6.18
C SER A 155 -11.13 8.20 5.07
N LYS A 156 -11.01 8.65 3.81
CA LYS A 156 -10.94 7.74 2.66
C LYS A 156 -9.62 6.96 2.62
N SER A 157 -8.64 7.32 3.44
CA SER A 157 -7.35 6.64 3.51
C SER A 157 -7.53 5.22 4.05
N LYS A 158 -6.91 4.28 3.34
CA LYS A 158 -6.81 2.87 3.72
C LYS A 158 -5.34 2.55 3.96
N TYR A 159 -5.05 1.93 5.09
CA TYR A 159 -3.69 1.61 5.48
C TYR A 159 -3.49 0.10 5.55
N HIS A 160 -2.33 -0.36 5.11
CA HIS A 160 -1.93 -1.76 5.15
C HIS A 160 -0.68 -1.89 6.01
N PRO A 161 -0.83 -2.15 7.33
CA PRO A 161 0.31 -2.27 8.21
C PRO A 161 1.16 -3.48 7.83
N ASP A 162 2.43 -3.46 8.24
CA ASP A 162 3.30 -4.63 8.08
C ASP A 162 2.92 -5.73 9.09
N ALA A 163 2.57 -5.34 10.31
CA ALA A 163 1.89 -6.22 11.27
C ALA A 163 1.03 -5.42 12.26
N SER A 164 0.03 -6.06 12.86
CA SER A 164 -0.82 -5.42 13.87
C SER A 164 -1.40 -6.44 14.86
N PHE A 165 -1.75 -5.96 16.05
CA PHE A 165 -2.41 -6.73 17.10
C PHE A 165 -3.66 -6.00 17.59
N ARG A 166 -4.77 -6.72 17.65
CA ARG A 166 -6.09 -6.18 17.99
C ARG A 166 -6.69 -6.94 19.15
N HIS A 167 -7.35 -6.21 20.04
CA HIS A 167 -8.17 -6.83 21.08
C HIS A 167 -9.58 -7.10 20.53
N ASP A 168 -10.16 -8.26 20.84
CA ASP A 168 -11.42 -8.72 20.21
C ASP A 168 -12.63 -7.78 20.42
N SER A 169 -12.58 -6.95 21.47
CA SER A 169 -13.66 -6.02 21.82
C SER A 169 -13.52 -4.62 21.21
N ILE A 170 -12.53 -4.36 20.36
CA ILE A 170 -12.31 -3.04 19.75
C ILE A 170 -12.16 -3.16 18.23
N ARG A 171 -12.56 -2.10 17.54
CA ARG A 171 -12.53 -2.02 16.07
C ARG A 171 -11.10 -1.93 15.53
N TYR A 172 -10.33 -0.99 16.06
CA TYR A 172 -8.97 -0.69 15.59
C TYR A 172 -7.94 -1.53 16.36
N PRO A 173 -6.80 -1.90 15.75
CA PRO A 173 -5.73 -2.55 16.48
C PRO A 173 -5.19 -1.64 17.59
N GLY A 174 -4.72 -2.25 18.68
CA GLY A 174 -4.05 -1.50 19.76
C GLY A 174 -2.59 -1.21 19.45
N LEU A 175 -1.97 -2.07 18.62
CA LEU A 175 -0.57 -2.01 18.22
C LEU A 175 -0.46 -2.18 16.70
N VAL A 176 0.28 -1.28 16.06
CA VAL A 176 0.67 -1.34 14.65
C VAL A 176 2.20 -1.37 14.55
N ILE A 177 2.71 -2.11 13.57
CA ILE A 177 4.13 -2.26 13.26
C ILE A 177 4.35 -1.92 11.80
N GLU A 178 5.35 -1.09 11.55
CA GLU A 178 5.81 -0.70 10.22
C GLU A 178 7.32 -0.95 10.11
N VAL A 179 7.78 -1.45 8.97
CA VAL A 179 9.17 -1.79 8.70
C VAL A 179 9.57 -1.17 7.36
N ALA A 180 10.53 -0.23 7.34
CA ALA A 180 11.01 0.36 6.09
C ALA A 180 12.51 0.15 5.87
N TYR A 181 12.92 0.18 4.60
CA TYR A 181 14.33 0.17 4.18
C TYR A 181 14.80 1.58 3.76
N SER A 182 15.92 2.03 4.32
CA SER A 182 16.65 3.24 3.87
C SER A 182 15.86 4.57 4.00
N PRO A 183 16.45 5.74 3.65
CA PRO A 183 16.61 6.90 4.54
C PRO A 183 15.33 7.72 4.81
N LYS A 184 14.16 7.35 4.26
CA LYS A 184 12.92 8.12 4.36
C LYS A 184 12.23 7.94 5.71
N LYS A 185 12.94 8.28 6.80
CA LYS A 185 12.39 8.38 8.16
C LYS A 185 11.11 9.22 8.18
N THR A 186 11.02 10.22 7.32
CA THR A 186 9.84 11.07 7.14
C THR A 186 8.57 10.28 6.80
N LEU A 187 8.66 9.22 5.99
CA LEU A 187 7.50 8.39 5.64
C LEU A 187 7.02 7.55 6.83
N LEU A 188 7.94 6.90 7.57
CA LEU A 188 7.60 6.13 8.76
C LEU A 188 7.02 7.00 9.87
N ASN A 189 7.57 8.21 10.06
CA ASN A 189 7.08 9.17 11.03
C ASN A 189 5.67 9.64 10.66
N LYS A 190 5.46 9.97 9.38
CA LYS A 190 4.14 10.36 8.88
C LYS A 190 3.13 9.23 9.06
N LEU A 191 3.47 8.00 8.67
CA LEU A 191 2.59 6.84 8.89
C LEU A 191 2.22 6.66 10.36
N ALA A 192 3.19 6.78 11.27
CA ALA A 192 2.91 6.68 12.70
C ALA A 192 1.98 7.79 13.20
N ASP A 193 2.16 9.01 12.72
CA ASP A 193 1.26 10.13 12.99
C ASP A 193 -0.15 9.88 12.44
N ASP A 194 -0.25 9.53 11.15
CA ASP A 194 -1.49 9.25 10.44
C ASP A 194 -2.29 8.13 11.16
N TYR A 195 -1.66 7.01 11.54
CA TYR A 195 -2.34 5.96 12.31
C TYR A 195 -2.90 6.47 13.65
N LEU A 196 -2.16 7.30 14.37
CA LEU A 196 -2.58 7.80 15.67
C LEU A 196 -3.66 8.87 15.54
N VAL A 197 -3.55 9.78 14.57
CA VAL A 197 -4.50 10.87 14.34
C VAL A 197 -5.78 10.35 13.70
N ASP A 198 -5.69 9.61 12.59
CA ASP A 198 -6.87 9.12 11.84
C ASP A 198 -7.69 8.10 12.65
N SER A 199 -7.06 7.38 13.58
CA SER A 199 -7.78 6.50 14.50
C SER A 199 -8.42 7.21 15.68
N ASN A 200 -8.34 8.55 15.75
CA ASN A 200 -8.67 9.33 16.94
C ASN A 200 -8.00 8.72 18.20
N CYS A 201 -6.75 8.30 18.03
CA CYS A 201 -5.90 7.62 19.01
C CYS A 201 -6.46 6.33 19.61
N ASN A 202 -7.39 5.65 18.92
CA ASN A 202 -7.78 4.29 19.28
C ASN A 202 -6.63 3.30 19.07
N ILE A 203 -5.77 3.55 18.08
CA ILE A 203 -4.45 2.92 18.02
C ILE A 203 -3.59 3.53 19.13
N ARG A 204 -3.01 2.67 19.97
CA ARG A 204 -2.29 3.11 21.19
C ARG A 204 -0.78 3.12 21.03
N VAL A 205 -0.25 2.32 20.11
CA VAL A 205 1.18 2.19 19.85
C VAL A 205 1.42 1.96 18.37
N VAL A 206 2.35 2.72 17.80
CA VAL A 206 2.95 2.41 16.50
C VAL A 206 4.46 2.19 16.69
N ILE A 207 4.95 1.06 16.19
CA ILE A 207 6.35 0.65 16.28
C ILE A 207 6.94 0.71 14.87
N CYS A 208 7.93 1.57 14.65
CA CYS A 208 8.57 1.76 13.36
C CYS A 208 9.99 1.19 13.39
N PHE A 209 10.24 0.17 12.58
CA PHE A 209 11.57 -0.38 12.36
C PHE A 209 12.18 0.20 11.09
N LYS A 210 13.40 0.70 11.22
CA LYS A 210 14.19 1.15 10.09
C LYS A 210 15.33 0.17 9.87
N LEU A 211 15.27 -0.53 8.75
CA LEU A 211 16.29 -1.49 8.34
C LEU A 211 17.29 -0.84 7.37
N PRO A 212 18.59 -1.08 7.55
CA PRO A 212 19.61 -0.59 6.62
C PRO A 212 19.61 -1.35 5.29
N TYR A 213 19.85 -0.64 4.18
CA TYR A 213 20.17 -1.23 2.88
C TYR A 213 21.20 -0.39 2.13
N PRO A 214 22.21 -1.00 1.45
CA PRO A 214 22.52 -2.43 1.42
C PRO A 214 23.04 -2.97 2.76
N LYS A 215 23.11 -4.31 2.90
CA LYS A 215 23.47 -5.07 4.13
C LYS A 215 24.79 -4.65 4.82
N THR A 216 25.58 -3.77 4.21
CA THR A 216 26.85 -3.24 4.73
C THR A 216 26.66 -2.22 5.85
N LEU A 217 25.45 -1.70 6.06
CA LEU A 217 25.12 -0.80 7.16
C LEU A 217 24.54 -1.63 8.33
N CYS A 218 25.22 -1.67 9.47
CA CYS A 218 24.94 -2.60 10.56
C CYS A 218 23.97 -2.08 11.65
N LYS A 219 23.11 -1.11 11.33
CA LYS A 219 22.31 -0.40 12.36
C LYS A 219 20.84 -0.35 12.00
N ALA A 220 20.11 -1.37 12.42
CA ALA A 220 18.64 -1.32 12.46
C ALA A 220 18.22 -0.47 13.68
N THR A 221 17.26 0.43 13.48
CA THR A 221 16.73 1.27 14.57
C THR A 221 15.24 1.05 14.74
N LEU A 222 14.77 1.34 15.96
CA LEU A 222 13.38 1.29 16.35
C LEU A 222 12.93 2.64 16.90
N SER A 223 11.78 3.12 16.42
CA SER A 223 11.04 4.21 17.05
C SER A 223 9.69 3.73 17.56
N VAL A 224 9.23 4.28 18.69
CA VAL A 224 7.93 3.98 19.29
C VAL A 224 7.13 5.27 19.40
N TRP A 225 5.92 5.25 18.85
CA TRP A 225 5.00 6.36 18.83
C TRP A 225 3.77 6.07 19.68
N ARG A 226 3.35 7.07 20.46
CA ARG A 226 2.16 6.99 21.31
C ARG A 226 1.36 8.28 21.29
N PRO A 227 0.03 8.20 21.48
CA PRO A 227 -0.78 9.38 21.71
C PRO A 227 -0.56 9.90 23.13
N LYS A 228 -0.41 11.22 23.29
CA LYS A 228 -0.31 11.91 24.57
C LYS A 228 -1.27 13.10 24.61
N ILE A 229 -1.85 13.35 25.77
CA ILE A 229 -2.70 14.50 26.02
C ILE A 229 -1.83 15.62 26.59
N PHE A 230 -1.98 16.81 26.02
CA PHE A 230 -1.29 18.02 26.44
C PHE A 230 -2.34 19.06 26.86
N GLU A 231 -2.20 19.60 28.07
CA GLU A 231 -3.06 20.70 28.50
C GLU A 231 -2.64 21.99 27.81
N THR A 232 -3.58 22.66 27.15
CA THR A 232 -3.36 23.97 26.50
C THR A 232 -4.34 25.00 27.05
N SER A 233 -4.12 26.29 26.74
CA SER A 233 -5.04 27.37 27.12
C SER A 233 -6.46 27.19 26.56
N ASN A 234 -6.60 26.39 25.50
CA ASN A 234 -7.86 26.15 24.79
C ASN A 234 -8.48 24.78 25.15
N GLY A 235 -7.93 24.09 26.16
CA GLY A 235 -8.33 22.74 26.58
C GLY A 235 -7.26 21.68 26.32
N SER A 236 -7.60 20.43 26.58
CA SER A 236 -6.67 19.30 26.40
C SER A 236 -6.58 18.92 24.91
N GLU A 237 -5.36 18.89 24.38
CA GLU A 237 -5.06 18.56 22.99
C GLU A 237 -4.35 17.20 22.90
N LEU A 238 -4.81 16.34 22.00
CA LEU A 238 -4.24 15.01 21.78
C LEU A 238 -3.19 15.06 20.66
N LYS A 239 -1.97 14.62 20.93
CA LYS A 239 -0.86 14.63 19.96
C LYS A 239 -0.16 13.30 19.88
N SER A 240 0.30 12.97 18.69
CA SER A 240 1.26 11.90 18.43
C SER A 240 2.66 12.31 18.94
N VAL A 241 3.34 11.39 19.64
CA VAL A 241 4.69 11.63 20.18
C VAL A 241 5.59 10.44 19.92
N GLU A 242 6.76 10.70 19.30
CA GLU A 242 7.88 9.76 19.21
C GLU A 242 8.50 9.60 20.61
N GLU A 243 8.02 8.63 21.38
CA GLU A 243 8.47 8.37 22.77
C GLU A 243 9.86 7.71 22.80
N VAL A 244 10.11 6.80 21.86
CA VAL A 244 11.43 6.21 21.64
C VAL A 244 11.86 6.62 20.25
N LYS A 245 13.05 7.23 20.15
CA LYS A 245 13.59 7.73 18.89
C LYS A 245 14.83 6.95 18.48
N ASP A 246 14.75 6.30 17.32
CA ASP A 246 15.87 5.63 16.65
C ASP A 246 16.75 4.78 17.59
N GLN A 247 16.13 4.04 18.50
CA GLN A 247 16.84 3.14 19.40
C GLN A 247 17.52 2.06 18.58
N LEU A 248 18.84 1.95 18.74
CA LEU A 248 19.62 0.94 18.04
C LEU A 248 19.23 -0.46 18.53
N LEU A 249 18.86 -1.33 17.60
CA LEU A 249 18.77 -2.76 17.86
C LEU A 249 20.22 -3.29 17.88
N ALA A 250 20.70 -3.70 19.05
CA ALA A 250 22.07 -4.18 19.18
C ALA A 250 22.32 -5.37 18.23
N SER A 251 23.32 -5.27 17.35
CA SER A 251 23.88 -6.45 16.72
C SER A 251 24.64 -7.23 17.79
N SER A 252 24.22 -8.44 18.09
CA SER A 252 25.02 -9.37 18.89
C SER A 252 26.17 -9.94 18.03
N GLU A 253 27.00 -9.08 17.45
CA GLU A 253 28.33 -9.48 16.99
C GLU A 253 29.24 -9.56 18.22
N LYS A 254 29.18 -10.69 18.93
CA LYS A 254 30.24 -11.21 19.82
C LYS A 254 29.82 -12.56 20.41
N ARG A 255 29.71 -13.61 19.58
CA ARG A 255 29.90 -15.00 20.07
C ARG A 255 30.03 -16.11 19.01
N PHE A 256 30.77 -15.90 17.91
CA PHE A 256 31.25 -17.04 17.12
C PHE A 256 32.62 -16.76 16.51
N MET A 257 33.62 -16.69 17.38
CA MET A 257 35.02 -17.02 17.09
C MET A 257 35.61 -17.47 18.45
N VAL A 258 36.40 -18.55 18.45
CA VAL A 258 36.93 -19.33 19.60
C VAL A 258 35.91 -20.37 20.10
N GLN A 259 36.04 -21.69 19.86
CA GLN A 259 37.12 -22.58 19.40
C GLN A 259 36.61 -23.51 18.30
#